data_AF-A0A2D6JVE7-F1
#
_entry.id   AF-A0A2D6JVE7-F1
#
_cell.length_a   1.000
_cell.length_b   1.000
_cell.length_c   1.000
_cell.angle_alpha   90.00
_cell.angle_beta   90.00
_cell.angle_gamma   90.00
#
_symmetry.space_group_name_H-M   'P 1'
#
loop_
_entity.id
_entity.type
_entity.pdbx_description
1 polymer ?
#
loop_
_entity_poly.entity_id
_entity_poly.type
_entity_poly.pdbx_seq_one_letter_code
_entity_poly.pdbx_strand_id
1 'polypeptide(L)'
;MPVSTKSKIAFVTSVLDNTDGTAKPVLSLVEQFQEEHTTCYQQIVEAGVAGPNEGYNSWVRVGVIIPDILLPPVGGNRKLKVALRVINLDNPPKISMGVGGKGHAGVHGIYVKNFEWHFDGKGYQEEAADTDEARGLAVKLAMSIAMADGSLDDKEGKTIQNWIEKIITPFSDARQEKLKELYNTALRESYEEAKAGGLSLSQITDHLNEISDTPQKFEAMELCFDVMAADGVADESELDTIKSIAQALELDFDEIEKMRDQRLIELNVSTEKQASIETIIGIESNWENDQIKKHLRDEYAKWNNRLNTLSEGQERDNAQHMLDVIAKARQKYA
;
A
#
# COMPACT_ATOMS: atom_id res chain seq x y z
N MET A 1 25.48 33.78 22.50
CA MET A 1 24.30 34.63 22.20
C MET A 1 23.72 35.08 23.54
N PRO A 2 23.52 36.38 23.77
CA PRO A 2 23.01 36.86 25.05
C PRO A 2 21.52 36.59 25.16
N VAL A 3 21.09 35.94 26.26
CA VAL A 3 19.68 35.89 26.66
C VAL A 3 19.38 37.17 27.44
N SER A 4 18.31 37.88 27.12
CA SER A 4 17.96 39.16 27.77
C SER A 4 17.28 39.01 29.14
N THR A 5 16.77 37.82 29.44
CA THR A 5 16.03 37.48 30.66
C THR A 5 16.30 36.02 31.04
N LYS A 6 16.19 35.70 32.33
CA LYS A 6 16.33 34.31 32.80
C LYS A 6 15.27 33.42 32.15
N SER A 7 15.71 32.43 31.38
CA SER A 7 14.83 31.60 30.54
C SER A 7 15.26 30.13 30.58
N LYS A 8 14.32 29.20 30.47
CA LYS A 8 14.61 27.77 30.26
C LYS A 8 14.94 27.55 28.80
N ILE A 9 16.19 27.22 28.50
CA ILE A 9 16.67 27.13 27.12
C ILE A 9 16.59 25.69 26.62
N ALA A 10 16.17 25.52 25.37
CA ALA A 10 16.34 24.29 24.63
C ALA A 10 16.86 24.56 23.21
N PHE A 11 17.53 23.56 22.66
CA PHE A 11 17.92 23.49 21.27
C PHE A 11 16.95 22.60 20.53
N VAL A 12 16.34 23.11 19.46
CA VAL A 12 15.46 22.34 18.59
C VAL A 12 16.07 22.24 17.21
N THR A 13 16.44 21.03 16.82
CA THR A 13 17.06 20.72 15.52
C THR A 13 16.01 20.17 14.57
N SER A 14 15.92 20.72 13.36
CA SER A 14 15.13 20.17 12.24
C SER A 14 16.02 19.93 11.03
N VAL A 15 15.65 18.97 10.20
CA VAL A 15 16.32 18.69 8.92
C VAL A 15 15.31 18.90 7.79
N LEU A 16 15.75 19.63 6.77
CA LEU A 16 15.00 19.87 5.54
C LEU A 16 15.85 19.47 4.35
N ASP A 17 15.22 19.01 3.29
CA ASP A 17 15.87 18.80 2.01
C ASP A 17 15.75 20.07 1.17
N ASN A 18 16.85 20.58 0.63
CA ASN A 18 16.88 21.78 -0.20
C ASN A 18 17.61 21.54 -1.53
N THR A 19 17.58 20.31 -2.04
CA THR A 19 18.28 19.92 -3.26
C THR A 19 17.77 20.69 -4.48
N ASP A 20 16.45 20.86 -4.58
CA ASP A 20 15.78 21.50 -5.73
C ASP A 20 15.56 23.01 -5.52
N GLY A 21 16.21 23.61 -4.53
CA GLY A 21 16.03 25.03 -4.15
C GLY A 21 14.79 25.33 -3.30
N THR A 22 13.77 24.46 -3.32
CA THR A 22 12.61 24.52 -2.43
C THR A 22 12.80 23.58 -1.25
N ALA A 23 12.66 24.09 -0.02
CA ALA A 23 12.81 23.28 1.19
C ALA A 23 11.63 22.31 1.35
N LYS A 24 11.92 21.02 1.40
CA LYS A 24 10.97 19.93 1.66
C LYS A 24 11.27 19.29 3.02
N PRO A 25 10.28 18.71 3.72
CA PRO A 25 10.50 18.01 4.98
C PRO A 25 11.39 16.78 4.77
N VAL A 26 12.16 16.43 5.80
CA VAL A 26 12.82 15.13 5.93
C VAL A 26 12.16 14.43 7.11
N LEU A 27 11.71 13.19 6.88
CA LEU A 27 11.02 12.40 7.90
C LEU A 27 12.03 11.65 8.77
N SER A 28 11.59 11.24 9.96
CA SER A 28 12.32 10.34 10.85
C SER A 28 11.60 9.00 10.93
N LEU A 29 12.37 7.91 10.78
CA LEU A 29 11.88 6.55 10.97
C LEU A 29 11.75 6.15 12.45
N VAL A 30 12.28 6.97 13.37
CA VAL A 30 12.25 6.73 14.82
C VAL A 30 11.44 7.81 15.51
N GLU A 31 10.39 7.40 16.23
CA GLU A 31 9.42 8.27 16.93
C GLU A 31 10.09 9.29 17.86
N GLN A 32 11.13 8.89 18.61
CA GLN A 32 11.87 9.78 19.50
C GLN A 32 12.48 11.01 18.79
N PHE A 33 12.70 10.90 17.47
CA PHE A 33 13.24 11.96 16.63
C PHE A 33 12.19 12.58 15.71
N GLN A 34 10.90 12.48 16.04
CA GLN A 34 9.81 13.08 15.28
C GLN A 34 9.27 14.36 15.95
N GLU A 35 8.59 15.20 15.18
CA GLU A 35 7.76 16.28 15.72
C GLU A 35 6.54 15.70 16.45
N GLU A 36 5.95 16.45 17.38
CA GLU A 36 4.78 16.01 18.16
C GLU A 36 3.56 15.63 17.30
N HIS A 37 3.42 16.24 16.11
CA HIS A 37 2.24 16.09 15.25
C HIS A 37 2.59 15.68 13.81
N THR A 38 3.87 15.46 13.50
CA THR A 38 4.30 15.03 12.17
C THR A 38 5.48 14.08 12.31
N THR A 39 5.68 13.21 11.33
CA THR A 39 6.85 12.31 11.30
C THR A 39 8.14 13.02 10.88
N CYS A 40 8.15 14.36 10.76
CA CYS A 40 9.34 15.11 10.37
C CYS A 40 10.42 15.03 11.44
N TYR A 41 11.69 15.02 11.02
CA TYR A 41 12.81 14.96 11.95
C TYR A 41 12.83 16.16 12.90
N GLN A 42 12.79 15.89 14.20
CA GLN A 42 13.01 16.86 15.25
C GLN A 42 13.82 16.26 16.40
N GLN A 43 14.80 17.01 16.89
CA GLN A 43 15.42 16.71 18.18
C GLN A 43 15.38 17.92 19.09
N ILE A 44 14.89 17.71 20.31
CA ILE A 44 14.93 18.70 21.40
C ILE A 44 16.03 18.31 22.39
N VAL A 45 16.95 19.22 22.67
CA VAL A 45 17.98 19.08 23.71
C VAL A 45 17.81 20.21 24.71
N GLU A 46 17.40 19.87 25.94
CA GLU A 46 17.29 20.85 27.01
C GLU A 46 18.68 21.33 27.46
N ALA A 47 18.83 22.64 27.57
CA ALA A 47 20.08 23.31 27.96
C ALA A 47 20.04 23.86 29.39
N GLY A 48 18.95 23.62 30.12
CA GLY A 48 18.73 24.15 31.47
C GLY A 48 18.33 25.62 31.47
N VAL A 49 18.56 26.32 32.59
CA VAL A 49 18.19 27.73 32.76
C VAL A 49 19.42 28.61 32.52
N ALA A 50 19.27 29.66 31.73
CA ALA A 50 20.31 30.65 31.50
C ALA A 50 19.77 32.08 31.66
N GLY A 51 20.52 32.92 32.37
CA GLY A 51 20.31 34.36 32.49
C GLY A 51 21.21 35.21 31.60
N PRO A 52 21.10 36.55 31.70
CA PRO A 52 22.01 37.46 31.03
C PRO A 52 23.47 37.20 31.42
N ASN A 53 24.35 37.15 30.42
CA ASN A 53 25.78 36.86 30.56
C ASN A 53 26.14 35.45 31.09
N GLU A 54 25.18 34.54 31.15
CA GLU A 54 25.43 33.12 31.44
C GLU A 54 25.53 32.32 30.13
N GLY A 55 26.35 31.27 30.13
CA GLY A 55 26.55 30.43 28.95
C GLY A 55 27.50 29.26 29.21
N TYR A 56 27.76 28.48 28.17
CA TYR A 56 28.69 27.36 28.23
C TYR A 56 30.14 27.84 28.19
N ASN A 57 30.95 27.32 29.11
CA ASN A 57 32.38 27.63 29.21
C ASN A 57 33.25 26.72 28.32
N SER A 58 32.64 25.72 27.69
CA SER A 58 33.27 24.74 26.81
C SER A 58 32.33 24.36 25.67
N TRP A 59 32.86 23.73 24.62
CA TRP A 59 32.03 23.18 23.55
C TRP A 59 31.07 22.12 24.10
N VAL A 60 29.81 22.22 23.69
CA VAL A 60 28.75 21.27 24.05
C VAL A 60 28.03 20.80 22.80
N ARG A 61 27.57 19.55 22.83
CA ARG A 61 26.72 19.01 21.78
C ARG A 61 25.30 19.55 22.00
N VAL A 62 24.79 20.28 21.00
CA VAL A 62 23.46 20.92 21.04
C VAL A 62 22.41 20.18 20.21
N GLY A 63 22.82 19.11 19.52
CA GLY A 63 21.98 18.25 18.69
C GLY A 63 22.81 17.14 18.06
N VAL A 64 22.13 16.12 17.57
CA VAL A 64 22.62 15.04 16.72
C VAL A 64 21.71 14.95 15.51
N ILE A 65 22.26 14.45 14.41
CA ILE A 65 21.51 14.01 13.24
C ILE A 65 22.05 12.62 12.93
N ILE A 66 21.15 11.65 12.86
CA ILE A 66 21.48 10.25 12.59
C ILE A 66 20.98 9.97 11.17
N PRO A 67 21.87 9.87 10.16
CA PRO A 67 21.45 9.72 8.77
C PRO A 67 20.58 8.50 8.51
N ASP A 68 20.86 7.37 9.18
CA ASP A 68 20.18 6.09 8.96
C ASP A 68 18.69 6.08 9.35
N ILE A 69 18.23 7.09 10.09
CA ILE A 69 16.82 7.24 10.46
C ILE A 69 16.13 8.36 9.66
N LEU A 70 16.84 9.02 8.74
CA LEU A 70 16.26 10.06 7.90
C LEU A 70 15.65 9.45 6.64
N LEU A 71 14.44 9.89 6.30
CA LEU A 71 13.79 9.57 5.03
C LEU A 71 13.56 10.86 4.23
N PRO A 72 14.35 11.11 3.17
CA PRO A 72 14.20 12.30 2.32
C PRO A 72 13.01 12.18 1.35
N PRO A 73 12.65 13.27 0.65
CA PRO A 73 11.61 13.24 -0.38
C PRO A 73 11.92 12.27 -1.54
N VAL A 74 13.17 12.23 -1.98
CA VAL A 74 13.64 11.36 -3.06
C VAL A 74 15.05 10.86 -2.75
N GLY A 75 15.48 9.80 -3.42
CA GLY A 75 16.78 9.15 -3.21
C GLY A 75 18.00 9.89 -3.74
N GLY A 76 19.16 9.28 -3.53
CA GLY A 76 20.44 9.72 -4.08
C GLY A 76 21.09 10.89 -3.35
N ASN A 77 21.81 11.74 -4.08
CA ASN A 77 22.57 12.85 -3.51
C ASN A 77 21.65 14.01 -3.11
N ARG A 78 21.57 14.29 -1.80
CA ARG A 78 20.71 15.30 -1.19
C ARG A 78 21.51 16.46 -0.60
N LYS A 79 20.98 17.67 -0.73
CA LYS A 79 21.48 18.87 -0.03
C LYS A 79 20.59 19.17 1.15
N LEU A 80 21.01 18.73 2.31
CA LEU A 80 20.26 18.90 3.55
C LEU A 80 20.55 20.25 4.20
N LYS A 81 19.51 20.86 4.75
CA LYS A 81 19.51 22.10 5.50
C LYS A 81 19.11 21.80 6.94
N VAL A 82 20.07 21.90 7.86
CA VAL A 82 19.85 21.80 9.30
C VAL A 82 19.43 23.16 9.82
N ALA A 83 18.30 23.24 10.50
CA ALA A 83 17.89 24.41 11.25
C ALA A 83 17.98 24.11 12.76
N LEU A 84 18.90 24.78 13.45
CA LEU A 84 19.01 24.76 14.90
C LEU A 84 18.36 26.01 15.48
N ARG A 85 17.35 25.83 16.33
CA ARG A 85 16.62 26.91 17.00
C ARG A 85 16.99 26.90 18.48
N VAL A 86 17.37 28.05 19.01
CA VAL A 86 17.53 28.26 20.45
C VAL A 86 16.25 28.89 20.97
N ILE A 87 15.52 28.17 21.82
CA ILE A 87 14.17 28.56 22.25
C ILE A 87 14.07 28.69 23.77
N ASN A 88 13.11 29.49 24.22
CA ASN A 88 12.60 29.47 25.58
C ASN A 88 11.50 28.41 25.70
N LEU A 89 11.71 27.38 26.51
CA LEU A 89 10.75 26.31 26.77
C LEU A 89 9.47 26.79 27.45
N ASP A 90 9.50 27.93 28.16
CA ASP A 90 8.29 28.51 28.76
C ASP A 90 7.43 29.27 27.71
N ASN A 91 7.93 29.44 26.48
CA ASN A 91 7.21 30.06 25.36
C ASN A 91 7.68 29.47 24.01
N PRO A 92 7.50 28.16 23.75
CA PRO A 92 8.07 27.50 22.58
C PRO A 92 7.36 27.96 21.30
N PRO A 93 8.08 28.10 20.17
CA PRO A 93 7.44 28.32 18.88
C PRO A 93 6.70 27.07 18.39
N LYS A 94 5.62 27.24 17.62
CA LYS A 94 5.10 26.13 16.80
C LYS A 94 6.09 25.82 15.67
N ILE A 95 6.51 24.56 15.59
CA ILE A 95 7.31 24.02 14.50
C ILE A 95 6.47 22.92 13.84
N SER A 96 6.39 22.95 12.52
CA SER A 96 5.68 21.96 11.73
C SER A 96 6.38 21.79 10.39
N MET A 97 6.52 20.54 9.95
CA MET A 97 7.17 20.19 8.69
C MET A 97 8.64 20.69 8.64
N GLY A 98 9.32 20.72 9.79
CA GLY A 98 10.67 21.23 9.95
C GLY A 98 10.80 22.75 9.89
N VAL A 99 9.71 23.51 9.74
CA VAL A 99 9.69 24.98 9.60
C VAL A 99 8.95 25.63 10.78
N GLY A 100 9.41 26.81 11.21
CA GLY A 100 8.78 27.55 12.31
C GLY A 100 9.75 28.42 13.10
N GLY A 101 9.18 29.24 13.99
CA GLY A 101 9.90 30.05 14.97
C GLY A 101 10.49 31.39 14.50
N LYS A 102 10.48 31.70 13.20
CA LYS A 102 10.97 33.00 12.71
C LYS A 102 10.10 34.15 13.25
N GLY A 103 10.71 35.09 13.97
CA GLY A 103 10.00 36.24 14.56
C GLY A 103 9.19 35.91 15.82
N HIS A 104 9.23 34.67 16.31
CA HIS A 104 8.55 34.29 17.55
C HIS A 104 9.31 34.80 18.78
N ALA A 105 8.60 35.36 19.77
CA ALA A 105 9.22 35.99 20.94
C ALA A 105 10.04 35.01 21.81
N GLY A 106 9.67 33.73 21.81
CA GLY A 106 10.42 32.68 22.50
C GLY A 106 11.58 32.07 21.70
N VAL A 107 11.90 32.61 20.52
CA VAL A 107 13.07 32.16 19.74
C VAL A 107 14.19 33.17 19.90
N HIS A 108 15.28 32.74 20.53
CA HIS A 108 16.44 33.59 20.75
C HIS A 108 17.39 33.61 19.56
N GLY A 109 17.44 32.53 18.78
CA GLY A 109 18.27 32.46 17.57
C GLY A 109 17.92 31.28 16.69
N ILE A 110 18.17 31.42 15.39
CA ILE A 110 18.06 30.36 14.40
C ILE A 110 19.36 30.31 13.62
N TYR A 111 19.99 29.14 13.61
CA TYR A 111 21.23 28.88 12.90
C TYR A 111 20.97 27.82 11.84
N VAL A 112 21.53 28.04 10.65
CA VAL A 112 21.35 27.13 9.52
C VAL A 112 22.70 26.62 9.05
N LYS A 113 22.80 25.31 8.85
CA LYS A 113 23.96 24.67 8.23
C LYS A 113 23.49 23.75 7.11
N ASN A 114 24.17 23.83 5.97
CA ASN A 114 23.92 22.92 4.86
C ASN A 114 25.00 21.83 4.83
N PHE A 115 24.61 20.63 4.44
CA PHE A 115 25.51 19.51 4.21
C PHE A 115 25.00 18.64 3.05
N GLU A 116 25.92 17.91 2.43
CA GLU A 116 25.60 16.93 1.39
C GLU A 116 25.53 15.54 2.03
N TRP A 117 24.57 14.74 1.58
CA TRP A 117 24.34 13.39 2.08
C TRP A 117 23.80 12.52 0.95
N HIS A 118 24.29 11.27 0.86
CA HIS A 118 23.77 10.28 -0.08
C HIS A 118 22.80 9.37 0.65
N PHE A 119 21.58 9.24 0.13
CA PHE A 119 20.59 8.28 0.61
C PHE A 119 20.45 7.11 -0.37
N ASP A 120 20.72 5.91 0.15
CA ASP A 120 20.53 4.66 -0.57
C ASP A 120 19.07 4.21 -0.42
N GLY A 121 18.29 4.29 -1.50
CA GLY A 121 16.88 3.88 -1.54
C GLY A 121 15.96 4.94 -2.12
N LYS A 122 14.66 4.65 -2.12
CA LYS A 122 13.60 5.55 -2.58
C LYS A 122 13.13 6.46 -1.44
N GLY A 123 12.95 7.73 -1.74
CA GLY A 123 12.37 8.69 -0.80
C GLY A 123 10.85 8.58 -0.75
N TYR A 124 10.23 9.23 0.24
CA TYR A 124 8.79 9.10 0.48
C TYR A 124 7.91 9.61 -0.69
N GLN A 125 8.43 10.45 -1.60
CA GLN A 125 7.69 10.89 -2.79
C GLN A 125 7.75 9.86 -3.92
N GLU A 126 8.87 9.14 -4.04
CA GLU A 126 9.03 8.05 -5.00
C GLU A 126 8.14 6.88 -4.59
N GLU A 127 8.19 6.45 -3.33
CA GLU A 127 7.30 5.41 -2.78
C GLU A 127 5.81 5.72 -2.98
N ALA A 128 5.43 6.99 -2.79
CA ALA A 128 4.05 7.43 -3.01
C ALA A 128 3.66 7.41 -4.50
N ALA A 129 4.60 7.72 -5.40
CA ALA A 129 4.37 7.65 -6.85
C ALA A 129 4.27 6.19 -7.32
N ASP A 130 5.15 5.32 -6.83
CA ASP A 130 5.12 3.89 -7.15
C ASP A 130 3.83 3.24 -6.64
N THR A 131 3.34 3.65 -5.47
CA THR A 131 2.04 3.17 -4.96
C THR A 131 0.89 3.62 -5.86
N ASP A 132 0.89 4.87 -6.34
CA ASP A 132 -0.11 5.33 -7.29
C ASP A 132 -0.02 4.54 -8.60
N GLU A 133 1.18 4.31 -9.12
CA GLU A 133 1.39 3.58 -10.37
C GLU A 133 1.01 2.11 -10.26
N ALA A 134 1.39 1.44 -9.17
CA ALA A 134 1.02 0.06 -8.86
C ALA A 134 -0.51 -0.14 -8.86
N ARG A 135 -1.26 0.84 -8.33
CA ARG A 135 -2.73 0.83 -8.37
C ARG A 135 -3.28 1.04 -9.78
N GLY A 136 -2.60 1.84 -10.60
CA GLY A 136 -2.89 1.91 -12.04
C GLY A 136 -2.70 0.56 -12.73
N LEU A 137 -1.63 -0.17 -12.42
CA LEU A 137 -1.38 -1.51 -12.94
C LEU A 137 -2.42 -2.52 -12.42
N ALA A 138 -2.83 -2.42 -11.15
CA ALA A 138 -3.91 -3.22 -10.59
C ALA A 138 -5.22 -3.08 -11.37
N VAL A 139 -5.57 -1.85 -11.78
CA VAL A 139 -6.73 -1.60 -12.65
C VAL A 139 -6.58 -2.30 -14.00
N LYS A 140 -5.38 -2.31 -14.59
CA LYS A 140 -5.13 -3.02 -15.87
C LYS A 140 -5.21 -4.54 -15.73
N LEU A 141 -4.74 -5.10 -14.61
CA LEU A 141 -4.89 -6.53 -14.30
C LEU A 141 -6.37 -6.89 -14.14
N ALA A 142 -7.12 -6.08 -13.39
CA ALA A 142 -8.55 -6.26 -13.19
C ALA A 142 -9.33 -6.22 -14.52
N MET A 143 -8.96 -5.31 -15.43
CA MET A 143 -9.51 -5.29 -16.79
C MET A 143 -9.16 -6.55 -17.58
N SER A 144 -7.99 -7.14 -17.36
CA SER A 144 -7.62 -8.40 -18.01
C SER A 144 -8.51 -9.56 -17.57
N ILE A 145 -8.94 -9.57 -16.29
CA ILE A 145 -9.93 -10.52 -15.79
C ILE A 145 -11.28 -10.29 -16.45
N ALA A 146 -11.80 -9.06 -16.39
CA ALA A 146 -13.11 -8.70 -16.95
C ALA A 146 -13.22 -8.87 -18.47
N MET A 147 -12.09 -9.04 -19.17
CA MET A 147 -12.05 -9.25 -20.62
C MET A 147 -11.59 -10.66 -20.99
N ALA A 148 -11.44 -11.57 -20.03
CA ALA A 148 -10.91 -12.92 -20.24
C ALA A 148 -11.82 -13.74 -21.16
N ASP A 149 -13.14 -13.55 -21.08
CA ASP A 149 -14.15 -14.17 -21.95
C ASP A 149 -14.35 -13.41 -23.28
N GLY A 150 -13.70 -12.25 -23.43
CA GLY A 150 -13.77 -11.36 -24.58
C GLY A 150 -14.75 -10.20 -24.48
N SER A 151 -15.50 -10.05 -23.37
CA SER A 151 -16.43 -8.94 -23.17
C SER A 151 -16.59 -8.49 -21.72
N LEU A 152 -16.35 -7.19 -21.49
CA LEU A 152 -16.62 -6.54 -20.21
C LEU A 152 -18.12 -6.48 -19.88
N ASP A 153 -18.52 -7.04 -18.74
CA ASP A 153 -19.86 -6.86 -18.15
C ASP A 153 -19.97 -5.53 -17.40
N ASP A 154 -21.18 -4.96 -17.37
CA ASP A 154 -21.45 -3.70 -16.66
C ASP A 154 -21.12 -3.80 -15.16
N LYS A 155 -21.33 -4.96 -14.53
CA LYS A 155 -21.06 -5.18 -13.10
C LYS A 155 -19.56 -5.21 -12.82
N GLU A 156 -18.77 -5.87 -13.65
CA GLU A 156 -17.30 -5.92 -13.54
C GLU A 156 -16.69 -4.53 -13.65
N GLY A 157 -17.08 -3.78 -14.68
CA GLY A 157 -16.64 -2.40 -14.87
C GLY A 157 -17.05 -1.51 -13.70
N LYS A 158 -18.26 -1.72 -13.14
CA LYS A 158 -18.73 -1.01 -11.95
C LYS A 158 -17.92 -1.36 -10.70
N THR A 159 -17.52 -2.62 -10.54
CA THR A 159 -16.65 -3.05 -9.43
C THR A 159 -15.31 -2.32 -9.46
N ILE A 160 -14.67 -2.23 -10.64
CA ILE A 160 -13.40 -1.49 -10.77
C ILE A 160 -13.60 0.00 -10.43
N GLN A 161 -14.68 0.62 -10.92
CA GLN A 161 -14.99 2.03 -10.59
C GLN A 161 -15.21 2.25 -9.09
N ASN A 162 -15.97 1.37 -8.43
CA ASN A 162 -16.25 1.47 -7.00
C ASN A 162 -14.96 1.30 -6.19
N TRP A 163 -14.06 0.40 -6.61
CA TRP A 163 -12.74 0.25 -5.99
C TRP A 163 -11.91 1.54 -6.13
N ILE A 164 -11.87 2.14 -7.32
CA ILE A 164 -11.18 3.43 -7.57
C ILE A 164 -11.71 4.50 -6.59
N GLU A 165 -13.03 4.62 -6.43
CA GLU A 165 -13.63 5.62 -5.53
C GLU A 165 -13.28 5.33 -4.06
N LYS A 166 -13.30 4.06 -3.65
CA LYS A 166 -12.94 3.64 -2.29
C LYS A 166 -11.49 3.98 -1.95
N ILE A 167 -10.53 3.65 -2.82
CA ILE A 167 -9.10 3.83 -2.52
C ILE A 167 -8.67 5.30 -2.47
N ILE A 168 -9.37 6.20 -3.17
CA ILE A 168 -9.02 7.63 -3.16
C ILE A 168 -9.68 8.41 -2.01
N THR A 169 -10.76 7.88 -1.42
CA THR A 169 -11.55 8.55 -0.37
C THR A 169 -10.72 9.15 0.79
N PRO A 170 -9.64 8.52 1.29
CA PRO A 170 -8.86 9.07 2.40
C PRO A 170 -8.05 10.33 2.06
N PHE A 171 -7.86 10.66 0.79
CA PHE A 171 -7.02 11.78 0.37
C PHE A 171 -7.81 13.10 0.28
N SER A 172 -7.09 14.21 0.19
CA SER A 172 -7.69 15.54 -0.04
C SER A 172 -8.36 15.64 -1.41
N ASP A 173 -9.35 16.51 -1.56
CA ASP A 173 -10.09 16.72 -2.83
C ASP A 173 -9.18 16.89 -4.05
N ALA A 174 -8.17 17.76 -3.95
CA ALA A 174 -7.21 17.98 -5.04
C ALA A 174 -6.39 16.72 -5.40
N ARG A 175 -6.08 15.87 -4.42
CA ARG A 175 -5.40 14.59 -4.65
C ARG A 175 -6.35 13.54 -5.20
N GLN A 176 -7.60 13.50 -4.73
CA GLN A 176 -8.64 12.62 -5.26
C GLN A 176 -8.88 12.88 -6.74
N GLU A 177 -9.03 14.13 -7.16
CA GLU A 177 -9.20 14.49 -8.57
C GLU A 177 -8.07 13.94 -9.43
N LYS A 178 -6.82 14.14 -8.99
CA LYS A 178 -5.63 13.69 -9.71
C LYS A 178 -5.53 12.17 -9.81
N LEU A 179 -5.82 11.45 -8.72
CA LEU A 179 -5.82 9.98 -8.70
C LEU A 179 -6.98 9.40 -9.51
N LYS A 180 -8.16 10.02 -9.44
CA LYS A 180 -9.33 9.63 -10.23
C LYS A 180 -9.04 9.76 -11.73
N GLU A 181 -8.36 10.82 -12.16
CA GLU A 181 -7.94 10.99 -13.55
C GLU A 181 -6.95 9.90 -13.97
N LEU A 182 -5.94 9.62 -13.14
CA LEU A 182 -4.93 8.58 -13.38
C LEU A 182 -5.59 7.19 -13.56
N TYR A 183 -6.42 6.78 -12.60
CA TYR A 183 -6.99 5.44 -12.61
C TYR A 183 -8.08 5.25 -13.67
N ASN A 184 -8.88 6.28 -13.96
CA ASN A 184 -9.83 6.21 -15.08
C ASN A 184 -9.12 6.19 -16.44
N THR A 185 -7.95 6.83 -16.53
CA THR A 185 -7.11 6.73 -17.73
C THR A 185 -6.59 5.31 -17.90
N ALA A 186 -6.04 4.70 -16.85
CA ALA A 186 -5.62 3.29 -16.87
C ALA A 186 -6.77 2.35 -17.25
N LEU A 187 -7.96 2.55 -16.68
CA LEU A 187 -9.17 1.77 -16.98
C LEU A 187 -9.51 1.84 -18.48
N ARG A 188 -9.63 3.05 -19.03
CA ARG A 188 -9.98 3.26 -20.44
C ARG A 188 -8.91 2.72 -21.39
N GLU A 189 -7.64 2.94 -21.09
CA GLU A 189 -6.53 2.45 -21.93
C GLU A 189 -6.48 0.93 -21.94
N SER A 190 -6.58 0.30 -20.76
CA SER A 190 -6.59 -1.17 -20.66
C SER A 190 -7.78 -1.80 -21.38
N TYR A 191 -8.96 -1.17 -21.37
CA TYR A 191 -10.12 -1.64 -22.12
C TYR A 191 -9.88 -1.63 -23.64
N GLU A 192 -9.34 -0.53 -24.17
CA GLU A 192 -9.03 -0.42 -25.61
C GLU A 192 -7.91 -1.39 -26.02
N GLU A 193 -6.88 -1.55 -25.17
CA GLU A 193 -5.79 -2.52 -25.38
C GLU A 193 -6.30 -3.96 -25.34
N ALA A 194 -7.19 -4.31 -24.40
CA ALA A 194 -7.79 -5.63 -24.29
C ALA A 194 -8.63 -5.95 -25.52
N LYS A 195 -9.46 -4.99 -25.97
CA LYS A 195 -10.29 -5.12 -27.18
C LYS A 195 -9.45 -5.29 -28.45
N ALA A 196 -8.27 -4.70 -28.50
CA ALA A 196 -7.32 -4.87 -29.60
C ALA A 196 -6.48 -6.16 -29.49
N GLY A 197 -6.62 -6.93 -28.41
CA GLY A 197 -5.77 -8.10 -28.12
C GLY A 197 -4.32 -7.75 -27.78
N GLY A 198 -4.06 -6.50 -27.40
CA GLY A 198 -2.72 -5.96 -27.11
C GLY A 198 -2.38 -5.87 -25.62
N LEU A 199 -3.33 -6.13 -24.72
CA LEU A 199 -3.10 -6.06 -23.27
C LEU A 199 -2.20 -7.23 -22.83
N SER A 200 -0.96 -6.91 -22.44
CA SER A 200 0.04 -7.91 -22.09
C SER A 200 0.13 -8.09 -20.57
N LEU A 201 -0.38 -9.23 -20.07
CA LEU A 201 -0.28 -9.60 -18.66
C LEU A 201 1.16 -9.60 -18.16
N SER A 202 2.09 -10.19 -18.92
CA SER A 202 3.50 -10.27 -18.51
C SER A 202 4.12 -8.89 -18.33
N GLN A 203 3.86 -7.95 -19.23
CA GLN A 203 4.37 -6.58 -19.09
C GLN A 203 3.82 -5.89 -17.84
N ILE A 204 2.54 -6.10 -17.52
CA ILE A 204 1.92 -5.51 -16.35
C ILE A 204 2.48 -6.13 -15.07
N THR A 205 2.60 -7.46 -15.01
CA THR A 205 3.11 -8.16 -13.82
C THR A 205 4.60 -7.93 -13.60
N ASP A 206 5.40 -7.89 -14.66
CA ASP A 206 6.83 -7.58 -14.59
C ASP A 206 7.04 -6.17 -14.03
N HIS A 207 6.28 -5.20 -14.54
CA HIS A 207 6.38 -3.83 -14.06
C HIS A 207 5.89 -3.70 -12.61
N LEU A 208 4.79 -4.39 -12.25
CA LEU A 208 4.30 -4.39 -10.88
C LEU A 208 5.34 -5.01 -9.92
N ASN A 209 6.05 -6.06 -10.34
CA ASN A 209 7.14 -6.66 -9.55
C ASN A 209 8.34 -5.71 -9.36
N GLU A 210 8.60 -4.82 -10.32
CA GLU A 210 9.71 -3.87 -10.24
C GLU A 210 9.43 -2.72 -9.25
N ILE A 211 8.19 -2.21 -9.23
CA ILE A 211 7.86 -0.98 -8.49
C ILE A 211 7.17 -1.22 -7.15
N SER A 212 6.65 -2.42 -6.89
CA SER A 212 5.76 -2.65 -5.75
C SER A 212 6.27 -3.71 -4.77
N ASP A 213 5.93 -3.48 -3.50
CA ASP A 213 6.11 -4.45 -2.43
C ASP A 213 4.92 -5.43 -2.35
N THR A 214 5.07 -6.47 -1.52
CA THR A 214 4.06 -7.50 -1.29
C THR A 214 2.64 -6.95 -1.02
N PRO A 215 2.41 -5.90 -0.22
CA PRO A 215 1.06 -5.41 0.07
C PRO A 215 0.30 -4.93 -1.18
N GLN A 216 0.96 -4.21 -2.08
CA GLN A 216 0.35 -3.69 -3.31
C GLN A 216 0.02 -4.82 -4.29
N LYS A 217 0.84 -5.88 -4.34
CA LYS A 217 0.54 -7.08 -5.14
C LYS A 217 -0.71 -7.79 -4.63
N PHE A 218 -0.88 -7.91 -3.31
CA PHE A 218 -2.11 -8.45 -2.72
C PHE A 218 -3.31 -7.53 -2.97
N GLU A 219 -3.16 -6.21 -2.85
CA GLU A 219 -4.23 -5.24 -3.19
C GLU A 219 -4.69 -5.40 -4.65
N ALA A 220 -3.76 -5.65 -5.58
CA ALA A 220 -4.09 -5.94 -6.99
C ALA A 220 -4.84 -7.27 -7.16
N MET A 221 -4.43 -8.32 -6.44
CA MET A 221 -5.12 -9.61 -6.46
C MET A 221 -6.53 -9.53 -5.87
N GLU A 222 -6.73 -8.79 -4.79
CA GLU A 222 -8.07 -8.55 -4.22
C GLU A 222 -8.99 -7.95 -5.27
N LEU A 223 -8.53 -6.92 -5.99
CA LEU A 223 -9.33 -6.32 -7.05
C LEU A 223 -9.65 -7.32 -8.19
N CYS A 224 -8.71 -8.18 -8.57
CA CYS A 224 -8.95 -9.21 -9.58
C CYS A 224 -10.04 -10.20 -9.14
N PHE A 225 -9.99 -10.65 -7.88
CA PHE A 225 -11.04 -11.50 -7.30
C PHE A 225 -12.38 -10.76 -7.18
N ASP A 226 -12.36 -9.48 -6.86
CA ASP A 226 -13.57 -8.65 -6.78
C ASP A 226 -14.28 -8.55 -8.13
N VAL A 227 -13.51 -8.39 -9.20
CA VAL A 227 -14.02 -8.32 -10.58
C VAL A 227 -14.63 -9.65 -11.01
N MET A 228 -13.90 -10.75 -10.86
CA MET A 228 -14.43 -12.10 -11.17
C MET A 228 -15.71 -12.40 -10.37
N ALA A 229 -15.82 -11.90 -9.14
CA ALA A 229 -17.01 -12.12 -8.31
C ALA A 229 -18.18 -11.17 -8.64
N ALA A 230 -18.00 -10.18 -9.52
CA ALA A 230 -18.95 -9.09 -9.68
C ALA A 230 -20.29 -9.52 -10.27
N ASP A 231 -20.28 -10.44 -11.22
CA ASP A 231 -21.49 -10.90 -11.90
C ASP A 231 -22.19 -12.07 -11.19
N GLY A 232 -21.48 -12.73 -10.27
CA GLY A 232 -21.92 -13.87 -9.49
C GLY A 232 -21.45 -15.23 -10.02
N VAL A 233 -20.65 -15.26 -11.09
CA VAL A 233 -20.18 -16.45 -11.78
C VAL A 233 -18.66 -16.38 -11.94
N ALA A 234 -17.95 -17.45 -11.60
CA ALA A 234 -16.54 -17.56 -11.94
C ALA A 234 -16.41 -18.42 -13.20
N ASP A 235 -15.96 -17.81 -14.30
CA ASP A 235 -15.62 -18.52 -15.54
C ASP A 235 -14.23 -19.18 -15.42
N GLU A 236 -14.00 -20.24 -16.21
CA GLU A 236 -12.73 -20.96 -16.26
C GLU A 236 -11.59 -20.07 -16.76
N SER A 237 -11.86 -19.23 -17.76
CA SER A 237 -10.90 -18.29 -18.33
C SER A 237 -10.43 -17.23 -17.31
N GLU A 238 -11.33 -16.74 -16.47
CA GLU A 238 -11.01 -15.78 -15.39
C GLU A 238 -10.14 -16.42 -14.31
N LEU A 239 -10.51 -17.64 -13.87
CA LEU A 239 -9.76 -18.38 -12.85
C LEU A 239 -8.34 -18.71 -13.32
N ASP A 240 -8.18 -19.13 -14.57
CA ASP A 240 -6.86 -19.41 -15.15
C ASP A 240 -6.01 -18.13 -15.29
N THR A 241 -6.66 -17.01 -15.62
CA THR A 241 -5.99 -15.71 -15.69
C THR A 241 -5.53 -15.25 -14.30
N ILE A 242 -6.37 -15.37 -13.27
CA ILE A 242 -6.01 -15.06 -11.87
C ILE A 242 -4.84 -15.93 -11.40
N LYS A 243 -4.86 -17.24 -11.69
CA LYS A 243 -3.73 -18.13 -11.36
C LYS A 243 -2.44 -17.67 -12.03
N SER A 244 -2.52 -17.30 -13.32
CA SER A 244 -1.37 -16.81 -14.08
C SER A 244 -0.80 -15.52 -13.51
N ILE A 245 -1.67 -14.58 -13.11
CA ILE A 245 -1.27 -13.33 -12.45
C ILE A 245 -0.60 -13.63 -11.10
N ALA A 246 -1.21 -14.47 -10.26
CA ALA A 246 -0.66 -14.82 -8.95
C ALA A 246 0.74 -15.45 -9.04
N GLN A 247 0.94 -16.35 -10.01
CA GLN A 247 2.24 -16.95 -10.29
C GLN A 247 3.26 -15.91 -10.77
N ALA A 248 2.86 -15.03 -11.69
CA ALA A 248 3.74 -13.98 -12.23
C ALA A 248 4.11 -12.93 -11.18
N LEU A 249 3.24 -12.67 -10.19
CA LEU A 249 3.51 -11.76 -9.07
C LEU A 249 4.31 -12.41 -7.93
N GLU A 250 4.68 -13.69 -8.08
CA GLU A 250 5.46 -14.47 -7.10
C GLU A 250 4.78 -14.51 -5.72
N LEU A 251 3.44 -14.58 -5.70
CA LEU A 251 2.66 -14.61 -4.47
C LEU A 251 2.54 -16.03 -3.91
N ASP A 252 2.48 -16.14 -2.59
CA ASP A 252 2.28 -17.42 -1.91
C ASP A 252 0.91 -17.99 -2.27
N PHE A 253 0.92 -19.17 -2.90
CA PHE A 253 -0.28 -19.83 -3.38
C PHE A 253 -1.26 -20.15 -2.22
N ASP A 254 -0.76 -20.47 -1.02
CA ASP A 254 -1.61 -20.77 0.13
C ASP A 254 -2.42 -19.53 0.57
N GLU A 255 -1.83 -18.33 0.45
CA GLU A 255 -2.53 -17.06 0.75
C GLU A 255 -3.54 -16.73 -0.34
N ILE A 256 -3.17 -16.94 -1.62
CA ILE A 256 -4.08 -16.74 -2.76
C ILE A 256 -5.28 -17.69 -2.70
N GLU A 257 -5.09 -18.93 -2.27
CA GLU A 257 -6.20 -19.87 -2.06
C GLU A 257 -7.15 -19.38 -0.97
N LYS A 258 -6.63 -18.87 0.15
CA LYS A 258 -7.48 -18.32 1.22
C LYS A 258 -8.32 -17.15 0.71
N MET A 259 -7.73 -16.24 -0.06
CA MET A 259 -8.42 -15.10 -0.66
C MET A 259 -9.50 -15.56 -1.65
N ARG A 260 -9.16 -16.51 -2.54
CA ARG A 260 -10.10 -17.14 -3.47
C ARG A 260 -11.28 -17.71 -2.71
N ASP A 261 -11.04 -18.53 -1.70
CA ASP A 261 -12.14 -19.22 -1.02
C ASP A 261 -13.01 -18.27 -0.21
N GLN A 262 -12.44 -17.17 0.31
CA GLN A 262 -13.22 -16.12 0.96
C GLN A 262 -14.19 -15.49 -0.04
N ARG A 263 -13.71 -15.18 -1.25
CA ARG A 263 -14.57 -14.60 -2.30
C ARG A 263 -15.60 -15.59 -2.84
N LEU A 264 -15.24 -16.88 -2.95
CA LEU A 264 -16.18 -17.93 -3.36
C LEU A 264 -17.33 -18.15 -2.36
N ILE A 265 -17.13 -17.89 -1.06
CA ILE A 265 -18.23 -17.95 -0.08
C ILE A 265 -19.29 -16.87 -0.36
N GLU A 266 -18.87 -15.72 -0.87
CA GLU A 266 -19.77 -14.60 -1.19
C GLU A 266 -20.47 -14.80 -2.54
N LEU A 267 -19.94 -15.68 -3.39
CA LEU A 267 -20.46 -16.00 -4.73
C LEU A 267 -21.58 -17.04 -4.70
N ASN A 268 -22.60 -16.85 -5.54
CA ASN A 268 -23.72 -17.79 -5.66
C ASN A 268 -23.33 -18.94 -6.61
N VAL A 269 -22.75 -20.03 -6.08
CA VAL A 269 -22.15 -21.16 -6.84
C VAL A 269 -23.21 -22.07 -7.51
N SER A 270 -24.35 -21.54 -7.95
CA SER A 270 -25.53 -22.33 -8.38
C SER A 270 -25.89 -22.22 -9.86
N THR A 271 -25.11 -21.52 -10.69
CA THR A 271 -25.45 -21.22 -12.10
C THR A 271 -24.79 -22.15 -13.13
N GLU A 272 -25.53 -22.46 -14.21
CA GLU A 272 -25.15 -23.39 -15.28
C GLU A 272 -23.98 -22.94 -16.19
N LYS A 273 -23.42 -21.74 -15.96
CA LYS A 273 -22.32 -21.12 -16.73
C LYS A 273 -20.96 -21.14 -16.01
N GLN A 274 -20.80 -21.98 -15.00
CA GLN A 274 -19.60 -21.99 -14.17
C GLN A 274 -18.46 -22.81 -14.77
N ALA A 275 -17.23 -22.46 -14.35
CA ALA A 275 -16.03 -23.25 -14.60
C ALA A 275 -16.21 -24.73 -14.23
N SER A 276 -15.36 -25.59 -14.79
CA SER A 276 -15.40 -27.03 -14.48
C SER A 276 -15.27 -27.27 -12.97
N ILE A 277 -15.87 -28.37 -12.49
CA ILE A 277 -15.79 -28.77 -11.07
C ILE A 277 -14.33 -28.86 -10.63
N GLU A 278 -13.45 -29.32 -11.51
CA GLU A 278 -12.01 -29.40 -11.27
C GLU A 278 -11.39 -28.01 -11.07
N THR A 279 -11.70 -27.05 -11.93
CA THR A 279 -11.16 -25.68 -11.89
C THR A 279 -11.61 -24.96 -10.63
N ILE A 280 -12.89 -25.07 -10.25
CA ILE A 280 -13.45 -24.44 -9.04
C ILE A 280 -12.76 -24.96 -7.76
N ILE A 281 -12.52 -26.27 -7.67
CA ILE A 281 -11.89 -26.89 -6.50
C ILE A 281 -10.35 -26.74 -6.55
N GLY A 282 -9.78 -26.23 -7.64
CA GLY A 282 -8.33 -26.09 -7.81
C GLY A 282 -7.61 -27.42 -8.06
N ILE A 283 -8.26 -28.36 -8.77
CA ILE A 283 -7.63 -29.60 -9.21
C ILE A 283 -6.80 -29.33 -10.47
N GLU A 284 -5.50 -29.61 -10.39
CA GLU A 284 -4.60 -29.47 -11.53
C GLU A 284 -4.69 -30.68 -12.47
N SER A 285 -4.65 -30.42 -13.77
CA SER A 285 -4.81 -31.44 -14.82
C SER A 285 -3.70 -32.50 -14.83
N ASN A 286 -2.54 -32.20 -14.25
CA ASN A 286 -1.38 -33.08 -14.15
C ASN A 286 -1.36 -33.95 -12.88
N TRP A 287 -2.35 -33.81 -11.99
CA TRP A 287 -2.39 -34.59 -10.75
C TRP A 287 -2.79 -36.04 -10.99
N GLU A 288 -2.07 -36.94 -10.32
CA GLU A 288 -2.45 -38.34 -10.23
C GLU A 288 -3.72 -38.52 -9.39
N ASN A 289 -4.47 -39.58 -9.64
CA ASN A 289 -5.77 -39.82 -8.99
C ASN A 289 -5.65 -39.84 -7.44
N ASP A 290 -4.55 -40.36 -6.89
CA ASP A 290 -4.30 -40.33 -5.44
C ASP A 290 -4.11 -38.92 -4.87
N GLN A 291 -3.50 -38.01 -5.64
CA GLN A 291 -3.35 -36.60 -5.27
C GLN A 291 -4.71 -35.91 -5.28
N ILE A 292 -5.51 -36.15 -6.32
CA ILE A 292 -6.88 -35.64 -6.44
C ILE A 292 -7.74 -36.10 -5.25
N LYS A 293 -7.70 -37.40 -4.91
CA LYS A 293 -8.43 -37.95 -3.76
C LYS A 293 -7.97 -37.38 -2.42
N LYS A 294 -6.69 -37.03 -2.27
CA LYS A 294 -6.18 -36.35 -1.08
C LYS A 294 -6.72 -34.91 -1.01
N HIS A 295 -6.59 -34.15 -2.08
CA HIS A 295 -7.09 -32.78 -2.18
C HIS A 295 -8.60 -32.68 -1.90
N LEU A 296 -9.40 -33.55 -2.52
CA LEU A 296 -10.85 -33.63 -2.30
C LEU A 296 -11.23 -34.01 -0.85
N ARG A 297 -10.34 -34.65 -0.09
CA ARG A 297 -10.54 -34.89 1.35
C ARG A 297 -10.32 -33.64 2.17
N ASP A 298 -9.23 -32.94 1.88
CA ASP A 298 -8.82 -31.74 2.59
C ASP A 298 -9.84 -30.61 2.33
N GLU A 299 -10.24 -30.38 1.08
CA GLU A 299 -11.28 -29.41 0.70
C GLU A 299 -12.63 -29.72 1.34
N TYR A 300 -13.08 -30.98 1.36
CA TYR A 300 -14.33 -31.32 2.05
C TYR A 300 -14.28 -31.01 3.54
N ALA A 301 -13.17 -31.34 4.22
CA ALA A 301 -13.03 -31.07 5.65
C ALA A 301 -13.11 -29.55 5.92
N LYS A 302 -12.45 -28.75 5.09
CA LYS A 302 -12.45 -27.29 5.14
C LYS A 302 -13.85 -26.69 4.93
N TRP A 303 -14.53 -27.05 3.84
CA TRP A 303 -15.88 -26.53 3.54
C TRP A 303 -16.93 -27.03 4.54
N ASN A 304 -16.78 -28.26 5.05
CA ASN A 304 -17.66 -28.79 6.09
C ASN A 304 -17.47 -28.07 7.42
N ASN A 305 -16.23 -27.73 7.80
CA ASN A 305 -15.99 -26.90 8.97
C ASN A 305 -16.63 -25.52 8.80
N ARG A 306 -16.49 -24.89 7.64
CA ARG A 306 -17.09 -23.57 7.33
C ARG A 306 -18.61 -23.60 7.43
N LEU A 307 -19.28 -24.58 6.82
CA LEU A 307 -20.73 -24.75 6.90
C LEU A 307 -21.24 -24.80 8.35
N ASN A 308 -20.49 -25.47 9.23
CA ASN A 308 -20.86 -25.61 10.64
C ASN A 308 -20.60 -24.35 11.48
N THR A 309 -19.74 -23.45 11.00
CA THR A 309 -19.42 -22.18 11.68
C THR A 309 -20.25 -20.99 11.19
N LEU A 310 -20.78 -21.05 9.96
CA LEU A 310 -21.55 -19.96 9.36
C LEU A 310 -23.00 -19.94 9.88
N SER A 311 -23.51 -18.73 10.14
CA SER A 311 -24.92 -18.49 10.47
C SER A 311 -25.83 -18.79 9.28
N GLU A 312 -27.12 -18.99 9.53
CA GLU A 312 -28.10 -19.14 8.43
C GLU A 312 -28.08 -17.91 7.50
N GLY A 313 -28.02 -18.15 6.19
CA GLY A 313 -27.93 -17.13 5.17
C GLY A 313 -27.19 -17.62 3.92
N GLN A 314 -27.04 -16.72 2.94
CA GLN A 314 -26.48 -17.01 1.61
C GLN A 314 -25.10 -17.67 1.68
N GLU A 315 -24.22 -17.22 2.57
CA GLU A 315 -22.86 -17.77 2.75
C GLU A 315 -22.88 -19.25 3.16
N ARG A 316 -23.84 -19.64 4.02
CA ARG A 316 -24.01 -21.04 4.46
C ARG A 316 -24.55 -21.88 3.32
N ASP A 317 -25.48 -21.35 2.52
CA ASP A 317 -26.00 -22.03 1.34
C ASP A 317 -24.90 -22.25 0.29
N ASN A 318 -24.01 -21.26 0.09
CA ASN A 318 -22.87 -21.36 -0.80
C ASN A 318 -21.85 -22.42 -0.32
N ALA A 319 -21.58 -22.47 1.00
CA ALA A 319 -20.76 -23.53 1.58
C ALA A 319 -21.35 -24.93 1.37
N GLN A 320 -22.68 -25.08 1.46
CA GLN A 320 -23.36 -26.34 1.17
C GLN A 320 -23.24 -26.72 -0.31
N HIS A 321 -23.44 -25.75 -1.22
CA HIS A 321 -23.24 -25.97 -2.65
C HIS A 321 -21.82 -26.45 -2.98
N MET A 322 -20.81 -25.88 -2.32
CA MET A 322 -19.43 -26.33 -2.52
C MET A 322 -19.21 -27.77 -2.07
N LEU A 323 -19.84 -28.20 -0.96
CA LEU A 323 -19.81 -29.61 -0.53
C LEU A 323 -20.46 -30.54 -1.55
N ASP A 324 -21.55 -30.10 -2.19
CA ASP A 324 -22.23 -30.88 -3.23
C ASP A 324 -21.36 -31.01 -4.48
N VAL A 325 -20.64 -29.94 -4.86
CA VAL A 325 -19.67 -29.92 -5.97
C VAL A 325 -18.50 -30.87 -5.67
N ILE A 326 -17.94 -30.83 -4.45
CA ILE A 326 -16.89 -31.75 -4.00
C ILE A 326 -17.40 -33.21 -3.99
N ALA A 327 -18.65 -33.44 -3.61
CA ALA A 327 -19.25 -34.77 -3.63
C ALA A 327 -19.35 -35.34 -5.06
N LYS A 328 -19.73 -34.51 -6.04
CA LYS A 328 -19.73 -34.89 -7.47
C LYS A 328 -18.32 -35.21 -7.97
N ALA A 329 -17.32 -34.40 -7.61
CA ALA A 329 -15.92 -34.65 -7.96
C ALA A 329 -15.45 -36.00 -7.39
N ARG A 330 -15.75 -36.29 -6.13
CA ARG A 330 -15.41 -37.58 -5.49
C ARG A 330 -16.03 -38.78 -6.18
N GLN A 331 -17.23 -38.66 -6.73
CA GLN A 331 -17.86 -39.72 -7.52
C GLN A 331 -17.16 -39.93 -8.86
N LYS A 332 -16.73 -38.85 -9.51
CA LYS A 332 -16.01 -38.90 -10.80
C LYS A 332 -14.65 -39.58 -10.69
N TYR A 333 -13.93 -39.35 -9.58
CA TYR A 333 -12.58 -39.87 -9.35
C TYR A 333 -12.53 -41.10 -8.42
N ALA A 334 -13.68 -41.71 -8.09
CA ALA A 334 -13.80 -42.82 -7.15
C ALA A 334 -12.95 -44.05 -7.52
#